data_AF-A0AAU9HUC7-F1
#
_entry.id   AF-A0AAU9HUC7-F1
#
_cell.length_a   1.000
_cell.length_b   1.000
_cell.length_c   1.000
_cell.angle_alpha   90.00
_cell.angle_beta   90.00
_cell.angle_gamma   90.00
#
_symmetry.space_group_name_H-M   'P 1'
#
loop_
_entity.id
_entity.type
_entity.pdbx_description
1 polymer ?
#
loop_
_entity_poly.entity_id
_entity_poly.type
_entity_poly.pdbx_seq_one_letter_code
_entity_poly.pdbx_strand_id
1 'polypeptide(L)'
;MAGDQAAKNLEEMIEQMFKVARRALQSGNSNATPEQRSASRALIKCHTDLLECRAAHVQASEERQQARLARRRAVADANTFPVPTDFLSTALRKVGLPTAEDRAAQAAQEQKQQAKLQEQQARKVRDQAREAKNKAGVAFELAQVDFWTHFPEQFPPLKPSPDLAPTREIAPVPPTLEQTPPTSGRNDRLRRPSLR
;
A
#
# COMPACT_ATOMS: atom_id res chain seq x y z
N MET A 1 16.80 -16.40 8.10
CA MET A 1 16.56 -17.42 9.14
C MET A 1 15.36 -17.07 10.04
N ALA A 2 15.41 -16.02 10.88
CA ALA A 2 14.29 -15.71 11.79
C ALA A 2 13.01 -15.20 11.06
N GLY A 3 13.16 -14.33 10.06
CA GLY A 3 12.02 -13.79 9.30
C GLY A 3 11.24 -14.84 8.51
N ASP A 4 11.94 -15.86 7.99
CA ASP A 4 11.34 -16.93 7.19
C ASP A 4 10.44 -17.85 8.02
N GLN A 5 10.75 -18.02 9.31
CA GLN A 5 9.90 -18.79 10.23
C GLN A 5 8.66 -18.00 10.63
N ALA A 6 8.80 -16.68 10.88
CA ALA A 6 7.66 -15.82 11.19
C ALA A 6 6.66 -15.74 10.03
N ALA A 7 7.15 -15.65 8.78
CA ALA A 7 6.30 -15.66 7.59
C ALA A 7 5.49 -16.96 7.46
N LYS A 8 6.13 -18.12 7.58
CA LYS A 8 5.47 -19.43 7.52
C LYS A 8 4.39 -19.60 8.59
N ASN A 9 4.69 -19.23 9.84
CA ASN A 9 3.72 -19.32 10.93
C ASN A 9 2.46 -18.45 10.66
N LEU A 10 2.61 -17.29 10.01
CA LEU A 10 1.48 -16.44 9.62
C LEU A 10 0.66 -17.05 8.46
N GLU A 11 1.33 -17.62 7.46
CA GLU A 11 0.67 -18.32 6.35
C GLU A 11 -0.13 -19.54 6.86
N GLU A 12 0.45 -20.36 7.74
CA GLU A 12 -0.23 -21.48 8.39
C GLU A 12 -1.44 -21.04 9.21
N MET A 13 -1.35 -19.94 9.97
CA MET A 13 -2.48 -19.37 10.72
C MET A 13 -3.61 -18.90 9.79
N ILE A 14 -3.27 -18.22 8.70
CA ILE A 14 -4.23 -17.74 7.70
C ILE A 14 -4.93 -18.92 7.00
N GLU A 15 -4.19 -19.99 6.66
CA GLU A 15 -4.78 -21.21 6.14
C GLU A 15 -5.75 -21.87 7.15
N GLN A 16 -5.38 -21.94 8.42
CA GLN A 16 -6.25 -22.47 9.47
C GLN A 16 -7.54 -21.65 9.57
N MET A 17 -7.46 -20.31 9.55
CA MET A 17 -8.65 -19.44 9.50
C MET A 17 -9.56 -19.76 8.31
N PHE A 18 -9.02 -19.93 7.10
CA PHE A 18 -9.85 -20.30 5.94
C PHE A 18 -10.41 -21.72 6.01
N LYS A 19 -9.68 -22.68 6.58
CA LYS A 19 -10.18 -24.04 6.84
C LYS A 19 -11.38 -23.99 7.81
N VAL A 20 -11.30 -23.19 8.87
CA VAL A 20 -12.40 -22.94 9.83
C VAL A 20 -13.57 -22.23 9.15
N ALA A 21 -13.32 -21.11 8.45
CA ALA A 21 -14.36 -20.33 7.79
C ALA A 21 -15.14 -21.17 6.75
N ARG A 22 -14.45 -21.98 5.95
CA ARG A 22 -15.10 -22.92 5.01
C ARG A 22 -15.91 -23.99 5.75
N ARG A 23 -15.36 -24.56 6.83
CA ARG A 23 -16.05 -25.57 7.66
C ARG A 23 -17.30 -24.99 8.34
N ALA A 24 -17.29 -23.74 8.79
CA ALA A 24 -18.47 -23.06 9.35
C ALA A 24 -19.58 -22.80 8.31
N LEU A 25 -19.24 -22.77 7.02
CA LEU A 25 -20.18 -22.56 5.91
C LEU A 25 -20.68 -23.84 5.22
N GLN A 26 -20.13 -24.99 5.56
CA GLN A 26 -20.62 -26.28 5.08
C GLN A 26 -22.00 -26.58 5.67
N SER A 27 -22.96 -26.96 4.81
CA SER A 27 -24.38 -27.13 5.16
C SER A 27 -24.65 -28.17 6.25
N GLY A 28 -23.77 -29.17 6.41
CA GLY A 28 -23.87 -30.19 7.46
C GLY A 28 -23.38 -29.74 8.85
N ASN A 29 -22.79 -28.54 8.99
CA ASN A 29 -22.13 -28.13 10.23
C ASN A 29 -23.05 -27.27 11.11
N SER A 30 -24.07 -27.90 11.68
CA SER A 30 -25.18 -27.24 12.40
C SER A 30 -24.79 -26.47 13.67
N ASN A 31 -23.54 -26.55 14.11
CA ASN A 31 -23.05 -25.92 15.34
C ASN A 31 -22.56 -24.47 15.15
N ALA A 32 -22.38 -24.01 13.89
CA ALA A 32 -21.93 -22.64 13.63
C ALA A 32 -23.08 -21.64 13.78
N THR A 33 -22.92 -20.61 14.62
CA THR A 33 -23.94 -19.55 14.79
C THR A 33 -24.14 -18.76 13.49
N PRO A 34 -25.29 -18.05 13.33
CA PRO A 34 -25.51 -17.18 12.16
C PRO A 34 -24.41 -16.11 12.02
N GLU A 35 -23.90 -15.60 13.14
CA GLU A 35 -22.82 -14.60 13.20
C GLU A 35 -21.45 -15.19 12.81
N GLN A 36 -21.11 -16.39 13.30
CA GLN A 36 -19.94 -17.12 12.84
C GLN A 36 -19.98 -17.37 11.32
N ARG A 37 -21.18 -17.60 10.76
CA ARG A 37 -21.38 -17.73 9.31
C ARG A 37 -21.29 -16.41 8.56
N SER A 38 -21.75 -15.28 9.12
CA SER A 38 -21.57 -13.96 8.48
C SER A 38 -20.11 -13.53 8.50
N ALA A 39 -19.41 -13.67 9.63
CA ALA A 39 -17.97 -13.39 9.77
C ALA A 39 -17.13 -14.27 8.83
N SER A 40 -17.43 -15.58 8.74
CA SER A 40 -16.77 -16.49 7.79
C SER A 40 -16.96 -16.07 6.33
N ARG A 41 -18.15 -15.58 5.96
CA ARG A 41 -18.42 -15.04 4.61
C ARG A 41 -17.67 -13.73 4.37
N ALA A 42 -17.63 -12.84 5.36
CA ALA A 42 -16.92 -11.58 5.27
C ALA A 42 -15.41 -11.80 5.08
N LEU A 43 -14.77 -12.64 5.90
CA LEU A 43 -13.35 -12.99 5.80
C LEU A 43 -12.99 -13.53 4.40
N ILE A 44 -13.77 -14.48 3.88
CA ILE A 44 -13.52 -15.09 2.56
C ILE A 44 -13.67 -14.05 1.44
N LYS A 45 -14.71 -13.20 1.49
CA LYS A 45 -14.91 -12.13 0.51
C LYS A 45 -13.81 -11.08 0.55
N CYS A 46 -13.50 -10.52 1.72
CA CYS A 46 -12.44 -9.53 1.85
C CYS A 46 -11.08 -10.08 1.41
N HIS A 47 -10.85 -11.39 1.54
CA HIS A 47 -9.65 -12.03 0.99
C HIS A 47 -9.65 -12.11 -0.54
N THR A 48 -10.76 -12.52 -1.18
CA THR A 48 -10.85 -12.53 -2.66
C THR A 48 -10.72 -11.12 -3.22
N ASP A 49 -11.41 -10.14 -2.63
CA ASP A 49 -11.36 -8.73 -3.03
C ASP A 49 -9.94 -8.16 -2.91
N LEU A 50 -9.21 -8.56 -1.86
CA LEU A 50 -7.81 -8.20 -1.64
C LEU A 50 -6.87 -8.84 -2.68
N LEU A 51 -7.09 -10.10 -3.06
CA LEU A 51 -6.31 -10.76 -4.13
C LEU A 51 -6.58 -10.12 -5.49
N GLU A 52 -7.82 -9.80 -5.81
CA GLU A 52 -8.22 -9.08 -7.03
C GLU A 52 -7.60 -7.67 -7.06
N CYS A 53 -7.68 -6.91 -5.97
CA CYS A 53 -7.03 -5.61 -5.86
C CYS A 53 -5.50 -5.68 -5.95
N ARG A 54 -4.88 -6.77 -5.45
CA ARG A 54 -3.43 -7.02 -5.63
C ARG A 54 -3.10 -7.28 -7.10
N ALA A 55 -3.86 -8.12 -7.79
CA ALA A 55 -3.68 -8.41 -9.22
C ALA A 55 -3.86 -7.15 -10.08
N ALA A 56 -4.93 -6.39 -9.85
CA ALA A 56 -5.18 -5.12 -10.54
C ALA A 56 -4.06 -4.08 -10.32
N HIS A 57 -3.50 -3.98 -9.10
CA HIS A 57 -2.33 -3.12 -8.85
C HIS A 57 -1.07 -3.60 -9.58
N VAL A 58 -0.86 -4.92 -9.74
CA VAL A 58 0.27 -5.45 -10.52
C VAL A 58 0.09 -5.08 -12.00
N GLN A 59 -1.07 -5.38 -12.59
CA GLN A 59 -1.41 -5.03 -13.97
C GLN A 59 -1.25 -3.52 -14.24
N ALA A 60 -1.85 -2.65 -13.41
CA ALA A 60 -1.70 -1.20 -13.54
C ALA A 60 -0.26 -0.71 -13.34
N SER A 61 0.58 -1.46 -12.60
CA SER A 61 2.00 -1.15 -12.46
C SER A 61 2.80 -1.55 -13.71
N GLU A 62 2.43 -2.63 -14.39
CA GLU A 62 3.01 -3.09 -15.65
C GLU A 62 2.60 -2.17 -16.82
N GLU A 63 1.30 -1.85 -16.94
CA GLU A 63 0.78 -0.88 -17.90
C GLU A 63 1.49 0.48 -17.79
N ARG A 64 1.70 0.97 -16.57
CA ARG A 64 2.48 2.19 -16.33
C ARG A 64 3.93 2.07 -16.80
N GLN A 65 4.56 0.91 -16.64
CA GLN A 65 5.91 0.67 -17.17
C GLN A 65 5.91 0.70 -18.71
N GLN A 66 4.93 0.03 -19.34
CA GLN A 66 4.76 0.04 -20.80
C GLN A 66 4.51 1.46 -21.32
N ALA A 67 3.61 2.24 -20.71
CA ALA A 67 3.36 3.63 -21.07
C ALA A 67 4.61 4.52 -20.91
N ARG A 68 5.43 4.28 -19.87
CA ARG A 68 6.71 4.98 -19.67
C ARG A 68 7.74 4.61 -20.75
N LEU A 69 7.75 3.35 -21.21
CA LEU A 69 8.59 2.92 -22.35
C LEU A 69 8.08 3.51 -23.67
N ALA A 70 6.77 3.54 -23.90
CA ALA A 70 6.15 4.18 -25.07
C ALA A 70 6.50 5.68 -25.13
N ARG A 71 6.39 6.40 -24.01
CA ARG A 71 6.86 7.80 -23.91
C ARG A 71 8.36 7.94 -24.21
N ARG A 72 9.22 7.02 -23.74
CA ARG A 72 10.65 7.05 -24.06
C ARG A 72 10.91 6.87 -25.55
N ARG A 73 10.19 5.96 -26.22
CA ARG A 73 10.23 5.78 -27.68
C ARG A 73 9.79 7.06 -28.40
N ALA A 74 8.59 7.57 -28.12
CA ALA A 74 8.09 8.82 -28.72
C ALA A 74 8.98 10.05 -28.45
N VAL A 75 9.75 10.07 -27.35
CA VAL A 75 10.77 11.10 -27.11
C VAL A 75 12.01 10.90 -27.98
N ALA A 76 12.44 9.65 -28.23
CA ALA A 76 13.50 9.35 -29.18
C ALA A 76 13.07 9.68 -30.61
N ASP A 77 11.87 9.27 -31.03
CA ASP A 77 11.31 9.55 -32.35
C ASP A 77 11.20 11.06 -32.61
N ALA A 78 10.75 11.84 -31.62
CA ALA A 78 10.73 13.30 -31.67
C ALA A 78 12.11 13.98 -31.62
N ASN A 79 13.17 13.24 -31.27
CA ASN A 79 14.55 13.71 -31.42
C ASN A 79 15.14 13.30 -32.79
N THR A 80 14.65 12.22 -33.41
CA THR A 80 14.99 11.81 -34.78
C THR A 80 14.42 12.75 -35.82
N PHE A 81 13.22 13.32 -35.57
CA PHE A 81 12.58 14.33 -36.41
C PHE A 81 12.53 15.69 -35.68
N PRO A 82 13.67 16.39 -35.51
CA PRO A 82 13.68 17.73 -34.96
C PRO A 82 12.94 18.70 -35.90
N VAL A 83 12.37 19.76 -35.33
CA VAL A 83 11.74 20.82 -36.12
C VAL A 83 12.83 21.55 -36.92
N PRO A 84 12.71 21.67 -38.26
CA PRO A 84 13.66 22.43 -39.05
C PRO A 84 13.79 23.88 -38.55
N THR A 85 15.02 24.31 -38.27
CA THR A 85 15.34 25.66 -37.80
C THR A 85 15.79 26.59 -38.94
N ASP A 86 15.85 26.09 -40.17
CA ASP A 86 16.35 26.85 -41.31
C ASP A 86 15.47 28.05 -41.64
N PHE A 87 16.09 29.10 -42.16
CA PHE A 87 15.39 30.35 -42.51
C PHE A 87 14.27 30.14 -43.53
N LEU A 88 14.49 29.27 -44.53
CA LEU A 88 13.48 28.94 -45.56
C LEU A 88 12.30 28.20 -44.95
N SER A 89 12.53 27.11 -44.20
CA SER A 89 11.48 26.34 -43.53
C SER A 89 10.71 27.20 -42.52
N THR A 90 11.40 28.08 -41.79
CA THR A 90 10.79 29.05 -40.87
C THR A 90 9.94 30.10 -41.60
N ALA A 91 10.38 30.60 -42.76
CA ALA A 91 9.63 31.54 -43.58
C ALA A 91 8.39 30.89 -44.21
N LEU A 92 8.55 29.68 -44.77
CA LEU A 92 7.47 28.87 -45.34
C LEU A 92 6.39 28.54 -44.30
N ARG A 93 6.80 28.16 -43.08
CA ARG A 93 5.88 27.95 -41.95
C ARG A 93 5.12 29.23 -41.56
N LYS A 94 5.76 30.41 -41.62
CA LYS A 94 5.11 31.71 -41.36
C LYS A 94 4.09 32.12 -42.42
N VAL A 95 4.26 31.71 -43.68
CA VAL A 95 3.28 31.94 -44.77
C VAL A 95 2.27 30.80 -44.92
N GLY A 96 2.19 29.88 -43.95
CA GLY A 96 1.20 28.80 -43.92
C GLY A 96 1.49 27.61 -44.84
N LEU A 97 2.72 27.47 -45.34
CA LEU A 97 3.16 26.37 -46.20
C LEU A 97 4.19 25.48 -45.48
N PRO A 98 3.80 24.69 -44.46
CA PRO A 98 4.73 23.81 -43.74
C PRO A 98 5.28 22.71 -44.67
N THR A 99 6.59 22.49 -44.58
CA THR A 99 7.32 21.48 -45.35
C THR A 99 6.94 20.05 -44.93
N ALA A 100 7.35 19.04 -45.70
CA ALA A 100 7.15 17.64 -45.29
C ALA A 100 7.84 17.32 -43.96
N GLU A 101 9.02 17.90 -43.72
CA GLU A 101 9.79 17.78 -42.48
C GLU A 101 9.10 18.48 -41.30
N ASP A 102 8.51 19.66 -41.52
CA ASP A 102 7.68 20.33 -40.50
C ASP A 102 6.52 19.43 -40.04
N ARG A 103 5.85 18.75 -40.97
CA ARG A 103 4.74 17.83 -40.67
C ARG A 103 5.21 16.59 -39.92
N ALA A 104 6.36 16.02 -40.31
CA ALA A 104 6.96 14.89 -39.61
C ALA A 104 7.34 15.25 -38.16
N ALA A 105 7.97 16.42 -37.97
CA ALA A 105 8.32 16.92 -36.64
C ALA A 105 7.08 17.24 -35.79
N GLN A 106 6.02 17.80 -36.38
CA GLN A 106 4.73 18.01 -35.70
C GLN A 106 4.10 16.67 -35.26
N ALA A 107 4.01 15.69 -36.15
CA ALA A 107 3.46 14.37 -35.82
C ALA A 107 4.25 13.67 -34.69
N ALA A 108 5.59 13.75 -34.71
CA ALA A 108 6.41 13.20 -33.64
C ALA A 108 6.23 13.95 -32.30
N GLN A 109 6.03 15.28 -32.33
CA GLN A 109 5.68 16.05 -31.14
C GLN A 109 4.28 15.72 -30.60
N GLU A 110 3.29 15.51 -31.45
CA GLU A 110 1.94 15.09 -31.06
C GLU A 110 1.96 13.70 -30.41
N GLN A 111 2.66 12.73 -31.01
CA GLN A 111 2.85 11.39 -30.42
C GLN A 111 3.51 11.47 -29.03
N LYS A 112 4.53 12.32 -28.86
CA LYS A 112 5.17 12.59 -27.57
C LYS A 112 4.22 13.21 -26.55
N GLN A 113 3.29 14.07 -26.97
CA GLN A 113 2.23 14.61 -26.10
C GLN A 113 1.20 13.54 -25.72
N GLN A 114 0.72 12.75 -26.68
CA GLN A 114 -0.22 11.66 -26.45
C GLN A 114 0.36 10.61 -25.50
N ALA A 115 1.60 10.16 -25.72
CA ALA A 115 2.29 9.21 -24.84
C ALA A 115 2.53 9.77 -23.42
N LYS A 116 2.71 11.09 -23.27
CA LYS A 116 2.77 11.76 -21.95
C LYS A 116 1.41 11.77 -21.26
N LEU A 117 0.31 11.97 -21.99
CA LEU A 117 -1.05 11.88 -21.43
C LEU A 117 -1.38 10.44 -21.01
N GLN A 118 -1.00 9.44 -21.81
CA GLN A 118 -1.14 8.02 -21.48
C GLN A 118 -0.34 7.64 -20.22
N GLU A 119 0.92 8.08 -20.07
CA GLU A 119 1.69 7.85 -18.83
C GLU A 119 0.99 8.48 -17.61
N GLN A 120 0.38 9.67 -17.76
CA GLN A 120 -0.38 10.32 -16.69
C GLN A 120 -1.67 9.56 -16.35
N GLN A 121 -2.38 9.03 -17.34
CA GLN A 121 -3.57 8.18 -17.14
C GLN A 121 -3.18 6.88 -16.43
N ALA A 122 -2.19 6.14 -16.93
CA ALA A 122 -1.69 4.91 -16.30
C ALA A 122 -1.17 5.14 -14.88
N ARG A 123 -0.56 6.31 -14.61
CA ARG A 123 -0.21 6.71 -13.23
C ARG A 123 -1.45 6.86 -12.34
N LYS A 124 -2.51 7.55 -12.80
CA LYS A 124 -3.76 7.72 -12.05
C LYS A 124 -4.40 6.36 -11.75
N VAL A 125 -4.51 5.47 -12.75
CA VAL A 125 -5.05 4.11 -12.59
C VAL A 125 -4.23 3.31 -11.57
N ARG A 126 -2.90 3.35 -11.66
CA ARG A 126 -2.02 2.68 -10.69
C ARG A 126 -2.18 3.23 -9.27
N ASP A 127 -2.28 4.55 -9.11
CA ASP A 127 -2.42 5.18 -7.80
C ASP A 127 -3.82 4.89 -7.20
N GLN A 128 -4.89 4.85 -8.01
CA GLN A 128 -6.21 4.36 -7.63
C GLN A 128 -6.20 2.87 -7.22
N ALA A 129 -5.55 2.00 -8.02
CA ALA A 129 -5.41 0.58 -7.69
C ALA A 129 -4.60 0.35 -6.41
N ARG A 130 -3.63 1.24 -6.10
CA ARG A 130 -2.90 1.23 -4.83
C ARG A 130 -3.81 1.61 -3.66
N GLU A 131 -4.66 2.62 -3.81
CA GLU A 131 -5.64 2.97 -2.79
C GLU A 131 -6.68 1.86 -2.58
N ALA A 132 -7.18 1.23 -3.65
CA ALA A 132 -8.10 0.10 -3.58
C ALA A 132 -7.45 -1.09 -2.84
N LYS A 133 -6.21 -1.45 -3.20
CA LYS A 133 -5.42 -2.47 -2.48
C LYS A 133 -5.24 -2.14 -0.99
N ASN A 134 -4.97 -0.88 -0.65
CA ASN A 134 -4.83 -0.46 0.75
C ASN A 134 -6.17 -0.57 1.51
N LYS A 135 -7.28 -0.14 0.90
CA LYS A 135 -8.63 -0.24 1.48
C LYS A 135 -9.05 -1.69 1.68
N ALA A 136 -8.83 -2.56 0.68
CA ALA A 136 -9.08 -4.00 0.77
C ALA A 136 -8.19 -4.68 1.83
N GLY A 137 -6.94 -4.20 1.97
CA GLY A 137 -6.05 -4.58 3.08
C GLY A 137 -6.69 -4.30 4.44
N VAL A 138 -7.05 -3.04 4.71
CA VAL A 138 -7.68 -2.66 5.99
C VAL A 138 -9.00 -3.40 6.23
N ALA A 139 -9.83 -3.60 5.20
CA ALA A 139 -11.06 -4.36 5.30
C ALA A 139 -10.82 -5.85 5.65
N PHE A 140 -9.74 -6.45 5.12
CA PHE A 140 -9.35 -7.81 5.47
C PHE A 140 -8.83 -7.93 6.91
N GLU A 141 -8.01 -6.99 7.38
CA GLU A 141 -7.56 -6.95 8.79
C GLU A 141 -8.75 -6.81 9.76
N LEU A 142 -9.73 -5.94 9.44
CA LEU A 142 -10.96 -5.82 10.23
C LEU A 142 -11.77 -7.12 10.23
N ALA A 143 -11.97 -7.73 9.06
CA ALA A 143 -12.67 -9.01 8.95
C ALA A 143 -11.93 -10.17 9.66
N GLN A 144 -10.60 -10.09 9.79
CA GLN A 144 -9.78 -11.03 10.57
C GLN A 144 -9.99 -10.84 12.08
N VAL A 145 -10.05 -9.60 12.57
CA VAL A 145 -10.38 -9.31 13.98
C VAL A 145 -11.81 -9.74 14.31
N ASP A 146 -12.79 -9.41 13.47
CA ASP A 146 -14.18 -9.84 13.63
C ASP A 146 -14.32 -11.38 13.55
N PHE A 147 -13.50 -12.04 12.76
CA PHE A 147 -13.47 -13.51 12.73
C PHE A 147 -12.92 -14.08 14.04
N TRP A 148 -11.87 -13.50 14.63
CA TRP A 148 -11.32 -13.96 15.91
C TRP A 148 -12.28 -13.77 17.09
N THR A 149 -13.07 -12.68 17.13
CA THR A 149 -14.08 -12.49 18.19
C THR A 149 -15.18 -13.56 18.15
N HIS A 150 -15.55 -14.03 16.95
CA HIS A 150 -16.56 -15.08 16.78
C HIS A 150 -16.01 -16.53 16.87
N PHE A 151 -14.69 -16.75 16.79
CA PHE A 151 -14.04 -18.08 16.89
C PHE A 151 -12.96 -18.19 18.00
N PRO A 152 -13.26 -17.83 19.27
CA PRO A 152 -12.27 -17.75 20.35
C PRO A 152 -11.68 -19.11 20.78
N GLU A 153 -12.41 -20.23 20.60
CA GLU A 153 -11.93 -21.57 20.98
C GLU A 153 -10.87 -22.13 20.01
N GLN A 154 -10.92 -21.71 18.75
CA GLN A 154 -10.09 -22.28 17.67
C GLN A 154 -8.84 -21.43 17.42
N PHE A 155 -8.90 -20.15 17.81
CA PHE A 155 -7.76 -19.24 17.86
C PHE A 155 -7.65 -18.73 19.30
N PRO A 156 -7.19 -19.56 20.26
CA PRO A 156 -6.93 -19.08 21.60
C PRO A 156 -5.97 -17.88 21.49
N PRO A 157 -6.25 -16.75 22.15
CA PRO A 157 -5.28 -15.67 22.19
C PRO A 157 -3.99 -16.25 22.74
N LEU A 158 -2.87 -16.03 22.03
CA LEU A 158 -1.54 -16.46 22.46
C LEU A 158 -1.33 -15.99 23.89
N LYS A 159 -1.53 -16.89 24.86
CA LYS A 159 -1.18 -16.63 26.25
C LYS A 159 0.29 -16.24 26.21
N PRO A 160 0.69 -15.09 26.77
CA PRO A 160 2.11 -14.79 26.91
C PRO A 160 2.73 -15.98 27.65
N SER A 161 3.67 -16.66 27.01
CA SER A 161 4.23 -17.91 27.55
C SER A 161 4.77 -17.62 28.95
N PRO A 162 4.26 -18.26 30.01
CA PRO A 162 4.55 -17.88 31.39
C PRO A 162 5.92 -18.42 31.87
N ASP A 163 6.93 -18.37 30.99
CA ASP A 163 8.27 -18.92 31.17
C ASP A 163 9.37 -17.84 31.27
N LEU A 164 8.96 -16.58 31.34
CA LEU A 164 9.78 -15.48 31.87
C LEU A 164 9.02 -14.79 33.00
N ALA A 165 8.87 -15.51 34.11
CA ALA A 165 8.50 -14.90 35.38
C ALA A 165 9.58 -13.89 35.79
N PRO A 166 9.27 -12.59 35.92
CA PRO A 166 10.18 -11.68 36.60
C PRO A 166 10.07 -12.00 38.09
N THR A 167 11.15 -12.54 38.67
CA THR A 167 11.27 -12.78 40.11
C THR A 167 11.19 -11.46 40.87
N ARG A 168 9.96 -11.03 41.19
CA ARG A 168 9.68 -10.00 42.19
C ARG A 168 9.78 -10.65 43.56
N GLU A 169 11.01 -10.77 44.06
CA GLU A 169 11.20 -10.90 45.50
C GLU A 169 10.67 -9.64 46.18
N ILE A 170 9.63 -9.82 46.98
CA ILE A 170 9.09 -8.80 47.87
C ILE A 170 9.69 -9.07 49.25
N ALA A 171 10.50 -8.13 49.73
CA ALA A 171 10.93 -8.05 51.13
C ALA A 171 10.24 -6.84 51.82
N PRO A 172 9.91 -6.90 53.13
CA PRO A 172 8.89 -6.04 53.74
C PRO A 172 9.35 -4.67 54.30
N VAL A 173 8.38 -3.88 54.78
CA VAL A 173 8.33 -2.41 55.06
C VAL A 173 7.67 -2.21 56.46
N PRO A 174 7.96 -1.21 57.35
CA PRO A 174 8.25 0.24 57.16
C PRO A 174 9.55 0.69 57.95
N PRO A 175 9.79 1.91 58.55
CA PRO A 175 9.04 3.19 58.62
C PRO A 175 9.78 4.56 58.54
N THR A 176 9.00 5.58 58.16
CA THR A 176 8.86 6.99 58.64
C THR A 176 10.05 7.87 59.11
N LEU A 177 10.26 9.01 58.42
CA LEU A 177 10.28 10.38 59.00
C LEU A 177 10.38 11.48 57.90
N GLU A 178 9.48 12.49 57.98
CA GLU A 178 9.57 13.94 57.62
C GLU A 178 10.52 14.47 56.48
N GLN A 179 10.23 15.51 55.67
CA GLN A 179 9.51 16.80 55.89
C GLN A 179 9.11 17.50 54.54
N THR A 180 8.40 18.63 54.64
CA THR A 180 7.68 19.52 53.68
C THR A 180 8.28 20.02 52.32
N PRO A 181 7.45 20.56 51.38
CA PRO A 181 7.83 21.27 50.12
C PRO A 181 7.82 22.82 50.29
N PRO A 182 7.77 23.72 49.25
CA PRO A 182 8.12 23.69 47.81
C PRO A 182 9.09 24.85 47.36
N THR A 183 9.53 24.93 46.08
CA THR A 183 9.50 26.17 45.22
C THR A 183 10.27 26.10 43.87
N SER A 184 9.73 26.81 42.86
CA SER A 184 10.35 27.59 41.76
C SER A 184 11.54 27.06 40.93
N GLY A 185 11.44 27.11 39.59
CA GLY A 185 12.55 26.76 38.68
C GLY A 185 12.26 26.86 37.17
N ARG A 186 11.73 27.98 36.70
CA ARG A 186 11.63 28.30 35.24
C ARG A 186 13.04 28.51 34.67
N ASN A 187 13.33 28.00 33.46
CA ASN A 187 14.09 28.69 32.38
C ASN A 187 14.38 27.80 31.15
N ASP A 188 13.78 28.20 30.02
CA ASP A 188 14.36 28.39 28.69
C ASP A 188 15.42 27.41 28.13
N ARG A 189 15.02 26.61 27.13
CA ARG A 189 15.97 26.03 26.15
C ARG A 189 16.21 26.99 24.99
N LEU A 190 17.38 27.63 25.03
CA LEU A 190 17.88 28.54 24.01
C LEU A 190 18.12 27.86 22.64
N ARG A 191 17.38 28.35 21.63
CA ARG A 191 17.91 28.96 20.40
C ARG A 191 19.18 28.34 19.78
N ARG A 192 19.03 27.60 18.68
CA ARG A 192 20.13 27.24 17.76
C ARG A 192 20.32 28.35 16.70
N PRO A 193 21.53 28.87 16.46
CA PRO A 193 21.79 29.83 15.38
C PRO A 193 22.02 29.17 14.03
N SER A 194 21.72 29.91 12.95
CA SER A 194 21.93 29.53 11.55
C SER A 194 23.22 30.16 10.98
N LEU A 195 24.11 29.32 10.44
CA LEU A 195 25.23 29.65 9.55
C LEU A 195 25.49 28.39 8.70
N ARG A 196 25.79 28.44 7.40
CA ARG A 196 25.95 29.59 6.49
C ARG A 196 25.62 29.14 5.06
#